data_AF-A0A931SAQ9-F1
#
_entry.id   AF-A0A931SAQ9-F1
#
_cell.length_a   1.000
_cell.length_b   1.000
_cell.length_c   1.000
_cell.angle_alpha   90.00
_cell.angle_beta   90.00
_cell.angle_gamma   90.00
#
_symmetry.space_group_name_H-M   'P 1'
#
loop_
_entity.id
_entity.type
_entity.pdbx_description
1 polymer ?
#
loop_
_entity_poly.entity_id
_entity_poly.type
_entity_poly.pdbx_seq_one_letter_code
_entity_poly.pdbx_strand_id
1 'polypeptide(L)'
;MILEAMKEAGINFVTSLPDHNLACLLELVDKDPDLKHVPLCREEEGIGICAGAYLGGKTTAIIMQNGGFLNSCNALTTTAL
;
A
#
# COMPACT_ATOMS: atom_id res chain seq x y z
N MET A 1 -12.29 10.24 7.00
CA MET A 1 -10.86 10.40 6.65
C MET A 1 -10.42 9.15 5.89
N ILE A 2 -9.33 9.19 5.10
CA ILE A 2 -8.89 8.06 4.26
C ILE A 2 -8.67 6.78 5.08
N LEU A 3 -8.07 6.89 6.27
CA LEU A 3 -7.84 5.75 7.18
C LEU A 3 -9.14 5.01 7.56
N GLU A 4 -10.19 5.75 7.93
CA GLU A 4 -11.51 5.17 8.26
C GLU A 4 -12.11 4.43 7.06
N ALA A 5 -12.06 5.04 5.87
CA ALA A 5 -12.55 4.39 4.64
C ALA A 5 -11.75 3.11 4.32
N MET A 6 -10.44 3.09 4.60
CA MET A 6 -9.63 1.89 4.44
C MET A 6 -10.05 0.78 5.41
N LYS A 7 -10.36 1.13 6.66
CA LYS A 7 -10.88 0.18 7.65
C LYS A 7 -12.26 -0.35 7.29
N GLU A 8 -13.16 0.51 6.82
CA GLU A 8 -14.50 0.11 6.33
C GLU A 8 -14.40 -0.83 5.12
N ALA A 9 -13.39 -0.64 4.26
CA ALA A 9 -13.08 -1.56 3.16
C ALA A 9 -12.42 -2.87 3.62
N GLY A 10 -12.15 -3.03 4.92
CA GLY A 10 -11.53 -4.22 5.49
C GLY A 10 -10.04 -4.38 5.17
N ILE A 11 -9.36 -3.29 4.78
CA ILE A 11 -7.91 -3.30 4.55
C ILE A 11 -7.20 -3.58 5.87
N ASN A 12 -6.29 -4.55 5.86
CA ASN A 12 -5.53 -4.97 7.04
C ASN A 12 -4.01 -5.05 6.79
N PHE A 13 -3.58 -4.72 5.57
CA PHE A 13 -2.19 -4.73 5.17
C PHE A 13 -1.93 -3.57 4.20
N VAL A 14 -0.99 -2.71 4.53
CA VAL A 14 -0.71 -1.50 3.75
C VAL A 14 0.78 -1.44 3.46
N THR A 15 1.11 -1.26 2.18
CA THR A 15 2.48 -0.88 1.81
C THR A 15 2.52 0.57 1.41
N SER A 16 3.63 1.25 1.67
CA SER A 16 3.75 2.67 1.33
C SER A 16 5.13 3.04 0.84
N LEU A 17 5.18 4.06 -0.03
CA LEU A 17 6.43 4.73 -0.37
C LEU A 17 6.51 6.06 0.40
N PRO A 18 7.66 6.40 1.03
CA PRO A 18 7.81 7.68 1.70
C PRO A 18 7.67 8.84 0.70
N ASP A 19 6.64 9.67 0.90
CA ASP A 19 6.40 10.90 0.13
C ASP A 19 6.05 12.06 1.07
N HIS A 20 6.60 13.24 0.80
CA HIS A 20 6.45 14.41 1.67
C HIS A 20 5.00 14.91 1.75
N ASN A 21 4.21 14.75 0.69
CA ASN A 21 2.80 15.14 0.67
C ASN A 21 1.89 14.12 1.36
N LEU A 22 2.36 12.87 1.52
CA LEU A 22 1.60 11.79 2.16
C LEU A 22 2.03 11.53 3.61
N ALA A 23 3.05 12.23 4.11
CA ALA A 23 3.64 12.02 5.43
C ALA A 23 2.60 11.94 6.57
N CYS A 24 1.60 12.82 6.57
CA CYS A 24 0.53 12.80 7.58
C CYS A 24 -0.31 11.52 7.52
N LEU A 25 -0.65 11.03 6.32
CA LEU A 25 -1.39 9.77 6.16
C LEU A 25 -0.53 8.57 6.55
N LEU A 26 0.75 8.58 6.18
CA LEU A 26 1.69 7.51 6.54
C LEU A 26 1.87 7.40 8.05
N GLU A 27 1.99 8.52 8.75
CA GLU A 27 2.05 8.51 10.22
C GLU A 27 0.78 7.93 10.84
N LEU A 28 -0.40 8.24 10.29
CA LEU A 28 -1.66 7.71 10.79
C LEU A 28 -1.76 6.20 10.59
N VAL A 29 -1.33 5.70 9.44
CA VAL A 29 -1.28 4.27 9.12
C VAL A 29 -0.25 3.54 9.99
N ASP A 30 0.91 4.14 10.23
CA ASP A 30 1.98 3.55 11.04
C ASP A 30 1.63 3.48 12.54
N LYS A 31 0.81 4.43 13.02
CA LYS A 31 0.29 4.46 14.40
C LYS A 31 -0.91 3.54 14.61
N ASP A 32 -1.46 2.95 13.56
CA ASP A 32 -2.68 2.14 13.64
C ASP A 32 -2.33 0.66 13.91
N PRO A 33 -2.67 0.10 15.09
CA PRO A 33 -2.34 -1.27 15.44
C PRO A 33 -3.14 -2.31 14.64
N ASP A 34 -4.28 -1.92 14.05
CA ASP A 34 -5.12 -2.83 13.26
C ASP A 34 -4.56 -3.03 11.84
N LEU A 35 -3.64 -2.17 11.40
CA LEU A 35 -3.04 -2.20 10.07
C LEU A 35 -1.60 -2.71 10.14
N LYS A 36 -1.29 -3.72 9.32
CA LYS A 36 0.11 -4.09 9.10
C LYS A 36 0.71 -3.16 8.06
N HIS A 37 1.47 -2.18 8.51
CA HIS A 37 2.19 -1.25 7.64
C HIS A 37 3.60 -1.77 7.27
N VAL A 38 3.95 -1.69 5.98
CA VAL A 38 5.29 -2.03 5.47
C VAL A 38 5.78 -0.89 4.57
N PRO A 39 6.77 -0.11 5.00
CA PRO A 39 7.39 0.91 4.16
C PRO A 39 8.26 0.25 3.07
N LEU A 40 8.25 0.83 1.88
CA LEU A 40 8.93 0.34 0.69
C LEU A 40 10.03 1.32 0.27
N CYS A 41 11.06 0.77 -0.40
CA CYS A 41 12.11 1.57 -1.03
C CYS A 41 11.82 1.83 -2.52
N ARG A 42 11.04 0.96 -3.17
CA ARG A 42 10.64 1.06 -4.58
C ARG A 42 9.17 0.69 -4.77
N GLU A 43 8.52 1.30 -5.75
CA GLU A 43 7.10 1.06 -6.00
C GLU A 43 6.81 -0.35 -6.53
N GLU A 44 7.73 -0.88 -7.35
CA GLU A 44 7.66 -2.22 -7.95
C GLU A 44 7.60 -3.33 -6.89
N GLU A 45 8.34 -3.16 -5.79
CA GLU A 45 8.39 -4.12 -4.67
C GLU A 45 7.05 -4.21 -3.95
N GLY A 46 6.34 -3.07 -3.84
CA GLY A 46 5.05 -2.98 -3.18
C GLY A 46 4.00 -3.88 -3.80
N ILE A 47 4.00 -3.99 -5.11
CA ILE A 47 3.03 -4.80 -5.85
C ILE A 47 3.25 -6.29 -5.59
N GLY A 48 4.50 -6.76 -5.64
CA GLY A 48 4.84 -8.14 -5.32
C GLY A 48 4.49 -8.51 -3.87
N ILE A 49 4.79 -7.62 -2.92
CA ILE A 49 4.46 -7.82 -1.50
C ILE A 49 2.94 -7.86 -1.29
N CYS A 50 2.20 -6.92 -1.88
CA CYS A 50 0.74 -6.89 -1.77
C CYS A 50 0.08 -8.09 -2.46
N ALA A 51 0.60 -8.57 -3.58
CA ALA A 51 0.11 -9.78 -4.21
C ALA A 51 0.36 -11.01 -3.34
N GLY A 52 1.56 -11.16 -2.79
CA GLY A 52 1.88 -12.24 -1.85
C GLY A 52 1.01 -12.20 -0.58
N ALA A 53 0.82 -11.02 -0.01
CA ALA A 53 -0.05 -10.83 1.16
C ALA A 53 -1.53 -11.12 0.84
N TYR A 54 -2.00 -10.74 -0.36
CA TYR A 54 -3.35 -11.07 -0.83
C TYR A 54 -3.56 -12.58 -0.97
N LEU A 55 -2.59 -13.28 -1.56
CA LEU A 55 -2.59 -14.76 -1.63
C LEU A 55 -2.55 -15.40 -0.23
N GLY A 56 -1.96 -14.72 0.75
CA GLY A 56 -1.97 -15.10 2.17
C GLY A 56 -3.29 -14.77 2.92
N GLY A 57 -4.33 -14.31 2.22
CA GLY A 57 -5.64 -14.00 2.79
C GLY A 57 -5.75 -12.61 3.42
N LYS A 58 -4.83 -11.68 3.11
CA LYS A 58 -4.91 -10.28 3.56
C LYS A 58 -5.64 -9.43 2.54
N THR A 59 -6.25 -8.35 3.02
CA THR A 59 -6.84 -7.31 2.17
C THR A 59 -5.83 -6.17 2.11
N THR A 60 -5.22 -5.99 0.95
CA THR A 60 -4.03 -5.16 0.79
C THR A 60 -4.34 -3.82 0.15
N ALA A 61 -3.57 -2.79 0.51
CA ALA A 61 -3.59 -1.49 -0.13
C ALA A 61 -2.17 -0.96 -0.31
N ILE A 62 -1.96 -0.17 -1.36
CA ILE A 62 -0.70 0.55 -1.59
C ILE A 62 -0.94 2.04 -1.56
N ILE A 63 -0.12 2.75 -0.80
CA ILE A 63 -0.08 4.22 -0.75
C ILE A 63 1.15 4.67 -1.53
N MET A 64 0.94 5.32 -2.67
CA MET A 64 1.99 5.84 -3.54
C MET A 64 1.57 7.16 -4.19
N GLN A 65 2.55 7.96 -4.60
CA GLN A 65 2.32 9.19 -5.37
C GLN A 65 2.00 8.85 -6.85
N ASN A 66 1.30 9.75 -7.56
CA ASN A 66 0.90 9.55 -8.96
C ASN A 66 2.07 9.20 -9.90
N GLY A 67 3.27 9.72 -9.64
CA GLY A 67 4.49 9.33 -10.39
C GLY A 67 4.89 7.87 -10.18
N GLY A 68 4.77 7.39 -8.93
CA GLY A 68 5.02 6.00 -8.58
C GLY A 68 4.00 5.02 -9.16
N PHE A 69 2.74 5.45 -9.33
CA PHE A 69 1.71 4.68 -10.01
C PHE A 69 2.03 4.44 -11.49
N LEU A 70 2.50 5.47 -12.19
CA LEU A 70 2.89 5.36 -13.60
C LEU A 70 4.11 4.45 -13.81
N ASN A 71 5.09 4.47 -12.89
CA ASN A 71 6.23 3.53 -12.92
C ASN A 71 5.83 2.09 -12.58
N SER A 72 4.81 1.94 -11.75
CA SER A 72 4.30 0.66 -11.26
C SER A 72 3.38 -0.08 -12.24
N CYS A 73 2.94 0.54 -13.34
CA CYS A 73 2.05 -0.08 -14.31
C CYS A 73 2.61 -1.41 -14.86
N ASN A 74 3.92 -1.53 -15.04
CA ASN A 74 4.54 -2.76 -15.55
C ASN A 74 4.47 -3.91 -14.52
N ALA A 75 4.67 -3.60 -13.24
CA ALA A 75 4.55 -4.56 -12.15
C ALA A 75 3.08 -4.96 -11.89
N LEU A 76 2.14 -4.02 -12.01
CA LEU A 76 0.69 -4.31 -11.96
C LEU A 76 0.30 -5.27 -13.07
N THR A 77 0.73 -5.01 -14.30
CA THR A 77 0.43 -5.86 -15.46
C THR A 77 0.98 -7.26 -15.28
N THR A 78 2.21 -7.39 -14.77
CA THR A 78 2.85 -8.70 -14.55
C THR A 78 2.21 -9.51 -13.42
N THR A 79 1.54 -8.87 -12.48
CA THR A 79 0.97 -9.53 -11.30
C THR A 79 -0.54 -9.74 -11.42
N ALA A 80 -1.21 -8.97 -12.27
CA ALA A 80 -2.64 -9.07 -12.52
C ALA A 80 -3.02 -9.96 -13.73
N LEU A 81 -2.09 -10.21 -14.66
CA LEU A 81 -2.21 -11.17 -15.76
C LEU A 81 -1.45 -12.46 -15.44
#